data_AF-A0A9W6CRQ3-F1
#
_entry.id   AF-A0A9W6CRQ3-F1
#
_cell.length_a   1.000
_cell.length_b   1.000
_cell.length_c   1.000
_cell.angle_alpha   90.00
_cell.angle_beta   90.00
_cell.angle_gamma   90.00
#
_symmetry.space_group_name_H-M   'P 1'
#
loop_
_entity.id
_entity.type
_entity.pdbx_description
1 polymer ?
#
loop_
_entity_poly.entity_id
_entity_poly.type
_entity_poly.pdbx_seq_one_letter_code
_entity_poly.pdbx_strand_id
1 'polypeptide(L)'
;MVDALSRLLATTALDEISVTALCREAGVHRTTFYGHNESVQDFAIEQYGYEFDTISIVDVDPSEGDPQQVAARYEESLHALLEHVASERTGYRGLLTSRSRWLFHSVLDVRIRHRALLAVQVWAERGVPGAPSDPGAQEEAAAYIAGGLVGAMETWALGDDDDIAAATARFTALLPSWWPHPTDD
;
A
#
# COMPACT_ATOMS: atom_id res chain seq x y z
N MET A 1 1.94 -0.61 -20.34
CA MET A 1 1.09 -1.80 -20.17
C MET A 1 0.12 -1.63 -19.00
N VAL A 2 0.50 -0.97 -17.91
CA VAL A 2 -0.41 -0.66 -16.77
C VAL A 2 -1.66 0.09 -17.21
N ASP A 3 -1.55 1.16 -18.00
CA ASP A 3 -2.74 1.89 -18.51
C ASP A 3 -3.67 1.00 -19.34
N ALA A 4 -3.11 0.08 -20.12
CA ALA A 4 -3.88 -0.87 -20.92
C ALA A 4 -4.64 -1.86 -20.02
N LEU A 5 -3.99 -2.34 -18.96
CA LEU A 5 -4.64 -3.17 -17.95
C LEU A 5 -5.75 -2.41 -17.22
N SER A 6 -5.50 -1.17 -16.77
CA SER A 6 -6.48 -0.31 -16.09
C SER A 6 -7.73 -0.09 -16.96
N ARG A 7 -7.56 0.20 -18.26
CA ARG A 7 -8.69 0.30 -19.21
C ARG A 7 -9.47 -1.00 -19.37
N LEU A 8 -8.80 -2.14 -19.42
CA LEU A 8 -9.47 -3.44 -19.51
C LEU A 8 -10.24 -3.78 -18.23
N LEU A 9 -9.68 -3.46 -17.06
CA LEU A 9 -10.30 -3.67 -15.75
C LEU A 9 -11.55 -2.82 -15.54
N ALA A 10 -11.70 -1.71 -16.27
CA ALA A 10 -12.92 -0.89 -16.23
C ALA A 10 -14.16 -1.63 -16.78
N THR A 11 -13.97 -2.67 -17.60
CA THR A 11 -15.08 -3.38 -18.25
C THR A 11 -14.99 -4.91 -18.17
N THR A 12 -13.88 -5.45 -17.68
CA THR A 12 -13.57 -6.89 -17.69
C THR A 12 -12.96 -7.30 -16.37
N ALA A 13 -13.46 -8.37 -15.76
CA ALA A 13 -12.84 -8.90 -14.54
C ALA A 13 -11.41 -9.37 -14.84
N LEU A 14 -10.47 -9.17 -13.89
CA LEU A 14 -9.06 -9.54 -14.07
C LEU A 14 -8.89 -11.01 -14.52
N ASP A 15 -9.71 -11.90 -13.97
CA ASP A 15 -9.71 -13.33 -14.25
C ASP A 15 -10.11 -13.69 -15.70
N GLU A 16 -10.73 -12.76 -16.42
CA GLU A 16 -11.18 -12.93 -17.81
C GLU A 16 -10.26 -12.24 -18.82
N ILE A 17 -9.30 -11.45 -18.36
CA ILE A 17 -8.35 -10.74 -19.24
C ILE A 17 -7.29 -11.73 -19.72
N SER A 18 -7.31 -12.05 -21.01
CA SER A 18 -6.25 -12.84 -21.63
C SER A 18 -4.99 -12.01 -21.91
N VAL A 19 -3.81 -12.65 -21.87
CA VAL A 19 -2.54 -12.04 -22.32
C VAL A 19 -2.65 -11.45 -23.72
N THR A 20 -3.38 -12.12 -24.62
CA THR A 20 -3.60 -11.62 -25.99
C THR A 20 -4.39 -10.32 -26.01
N ALA A 21 -5.44 -10.22 -25.19
CA ALA A 21 -6.24 -8.99 -25.08
C ALA A 21 -5.40 -7.84 -24.50
N LEU A 22 -4.63 -8.10 -23.43
CA LEU A 22 -3.74 -7.11 -22.83
C LEU A 22 -2.66 -6.63 -23.81
N CYS A 23 -1.97 -7.57 -24.47
CA CYS A 23 -0.95 -7.25 -25.47
C CYS A 23 -1.51 -6.41 -26.63
N ARG A 24 -2.72 -6.74 -27.11
CA ARG A 24 -3.40 -5.98 -28.16
C ARG A 24 -3.74 -4.56 -27.69
N GLU A 25 -4.29 -4.41 -26.50
CA GLU A 25 -4.63 -3.11 -25.90
C GLU A 25 -3.38 -2.26 -25.65
N ALA A 26 -2.26 -2.89 -25.29
CA ALA A 26 -0.99 -2.22 -25.02
C ALA A 26 -0.13 -1.94 -26.27
N GLY A 27 -0.47 -2.52 -27.43
CA GLY A 27 0.36 -2.44 -28.64
C GLY A 27 1.70 -3.18 -28.53
N VAL A 28 1.77 -4.25 -27.72
CA VAL A 28 3.01 -5.02 -27.44
C VAL A 28 2.88 -6.46 -27.94
N HIS A 29 3.97 -7.06 -28.39
CA HIS A 29 3.99 -8.47 -28.79
C HIS A 29 3.93 -9.43 -27.58
N ARG A 30 3.21 -10.55 -27.72
CA ARG A 30 3.10 -11.57 -26.66
C ARG A 30 4.45 -12.15 -26.22
N THR A 31 5.41 -12.25 -27.12
CA THR A 31 6.77 -12.71 -26.83
C THR A 31 7.49 -11.78 -25.85
N THR A 32 7.25 -10.46 -25.96
CA THR A 32 7.77 -9.48 -25.01
C THR A 32 7.13 -9.64 -23.64
N PHE A 33 5.83 -9.93 -23.57
CA PHE A 33 5.12 -10.14 -22.29
C PHE A 33 5.68 -11.33 -21.52
N TYR A 34 5.76 -12.50 -22.18
CA TYR A 34 6.25 -13.73 -21.53
C TYR A 34 7.73 -13.72 -21.19
N GLY A 35 8.50 -12.72 -21.67
CA GLY A 35 9.88 -12.51 -21.21
C GLY A 35 9.96 -12.02 -19.76
N HIS A 36 8.86 -11.50 -19.22
CA HIS A 36 8.83 -10.85 -17.90
C HIS A 36 7.71 -11.37 -16.98
N ASN A 37 6.62 -11.93 -17.52
CA ASN A 37 5.44 -12.29 -16.74
C ASN A 37 4.85 -13.64 -17.17
N GLU A 38 4.37 -14.43 -16.22
CA GLU A 38 3.73 -15.72 -16.49
C GLU A 38 2.24 -15.58 -16.83
N SER A 39 1.55 -14.63 -16.18
CA SER A 39 0.13 -14.36 -16.38
C SER A 39 -0.21 -12.86 -16.27
N VAL A 40 -1.44 -12.49 -16.64
CA VAL A 40 -1.94 -11.10 -16.45
C VAL A 40 -2.10 -10.77 -14.97
N GLN A 41 -2.44 -11.76 -14.15
CA GLN A 41 -2.56 -11.64 -12.70
C GLN A 41 -1.21 -11.34 -12.06
N ASP A 42 -0.16 -12.07 -12.45
CA ASP A 42 1.19 -11.84 -11.93
C ASP A 42 1.69 -10.45 -12.31
N PHE A 43 1.51 -10.06 -13.58
CA PHE A 43 1.80 -8.71 -14.04
C PHE A 43 1.06 -7.65 -13.21
N ALA A 44 -0.25 -7.83 -12.99
CA ALA A 44 -1.04 -6.88 -12.20
C ALA A 44 -0.55 -6.78 -10.75
N ILE A 45 -0.31 -7.91 -10.07
CA ILE A 45 0.19 -7.93 -8.69
C ILE A 45 1.55 -7.26 -8.59
N GLU A 46 2.46 -7.57 -9.51
CA GLU A 46 3.81 -7.02 -9.52
C GLU A 46 3.80 -5.50 -9.72
N GLN A 47 3.06 -5.01 -10.71
CA GLN A 47 3.04 -3.58 -11.02
C GLN A 47 2.37 -2.76 -9.91
N TYR A 48 1.14 -3.10 -9.52
CA TYR A 48 0.42 -2.37 -8.48
C TYR A 48 1.09 -2.51 -7.11
N GLY A 49 1.68 -3.68 -6.84
CA GLY A 49 2.51 -3.86 -5.65
C GLY A 49 3.73 -2.94 -5.69
N TYR A 50 4.50 -2.94 -6.78
CA TYR A 50 5.71 -2.13 -6.94
C TYR A 50 5.46 -0.63 -6.79
N GLU A 51 4.43 -0.11 -7.45
CA GLU A 51 4.03 1.31 -7.34
C GLU A 51 3.65 1.65 -5.90
N PHE A 52 2.84 0.80 -5.26
CA PHE A 52 2.46 0.94 -3.86
C PHE A 52 3.69 0.98 -2.92
N ASP A 53 4.65 0.06 -3.08
CA ASP A 53 5.86 0.06 -2.25
C ASP A 53 6.70 1.31 -2.45
N THR A 54 6.86 1.74 -3.71
CA THR A 54 7.64 2.95 -4.06
C THR A 54 7.08 4.20 -3.40
N ILE A 55 5.75 4.32 -3.31
CA ILE A 55 5.08 5.46 -2.67
C ILE A 55 5.14 5.35 -1.13
N SER A 56 5.12 4.14 -0.60
CA SER A 56 5.22 3.87 0.85
C SER A 56 6.61 4.08 1.45
N ILE A 57 7.62 4.42 0.63
CA ILE A 57 8.98 4.67 1.11
C ILE A 57 9.00 5.99 1.87
N VAL A 58 9.27 5.89 3.17
CA VAL A 58 9.59 7.04 4.01
C VAL A 58 11.07 7.01 4.30
N ASP A 59 11.78 8.05 3.88
CA ASP A 59 13.19 8.23 4.25
C ASP A 59 13.25 8.73 5.70
N VAL A 60 13.50 7.77 6.59
CA VAL A 60 13.67 8.01 8.01
C VAL A 60 15.11 7.64 8.35
N ASP A 61 15.95 8.65 8.55
CA ASP A 61 17.19 8.46 9.28
C ASP A 61 16.81 8.31 10.77
N PRO A 62 17.06 7.15 11.41
CA PRO A 62 16.75 6.96 12.83
C PRO A 62 17.43 8.00 13.73
N SER A 63 18.53 8.61 13.26
CA SER A 63 19.31 9.61 13.96
C SER A 63 18.84 11.06 13.75
N GLU A 64 17.96 11.34 12.78
CA GLU A 64 17.46 12.68 12.48
C GLU A 64 15.96 12.87 12.79
N GLY A 65 15.59 14.07 13.28
CA GLY A 65 14.20 14.49 13.46
C GLY A 65 13.57 14.19 14.82
N ASP A 66 12.64 15.05 15.21
CA ASP A 66 11.71 14.87 16.34
C ASP A 66 10.67 13.78 15.99
N PRO A 67 10.22 12.90 16.92
CA PRO A 67 9.28 11.84 16.58
C PRO A 67 8.01 12.31 15.87
N GLN A 68 7.53 13.52 16.20
CA GLN A 68 6.39 14.16 15.55
C GLN A 68 6.68 14.49 14.08
N GLN A 69 7.90 14.96 13.77
CA GLN A 69 8.32 15.24 12.39
C GLN A 69 8.43 13.95 11.57
N VAL A 70 8.95 12.88 12.18
CA VAL A 70 9.01 11.57 11.51
C VAL A 70 7.59 11.04 11.28
N ALA A 71 6.68 11.21 12.23
CA ALA A 71 5.30 10.77 12.08
C ALA A 71 4.56 11.56 10.99
N ALA A 72 4.83 12.86 10.86
CA ALA A 72 4.31 13.68 9.77
C ALA A 72 4.73 13.13 8.40
N ARG A 73 5.98 12.66 8.23
CA ARG A 73 6.43 12.03 6.97
C ARG A 73 5.70 10.71 6.69
N TYR A 74 5.38 9.92 7.72
CA TYR A 74 4.56 8.71 7.55
C TYR A 74 3.12 9.06 7.17
N GLU A 75 2.56 10.12 7.74
CA GLU A 75 1.23 10.62 7.36
C GLU A 75 1.20 11.16 5.92
N GLU A 76 2.22 11.91 5.51
CA GLU A 76 2.39 12.37 4.13
C GLU A 76 2.49 11.20 3.14
N SER A 77 3.24 10.15 3.49
CA SER A 77 3.34 8.94 2.67
C SER A 77 2.02 8.18 2.60
N LEU A 78 1.28 8.07 3.71
CA LEU A 78 -0.07 7.52 3.73
C LEU A 78 -1.04 8.35 2.85
N HIS A 79 -0.95 9.68 2.90
CA HIS A 79 -1.72 10.56 2.04
C HIS A 79 -1.43 10.30 0.56
N ALA A 80 -0.15 10.34 0.15
CA ALA A 80 0.27 10.06 -1.22
C ALA A 80 -0.16 8.66 -1.70
N LEU A 81 -0.15 7.68 -0.80
CA LEU A 81 -0.61 6.33 -1.09
C LEU A 81 -2.12 6.28 -1.34
N LEU A 82 -2.92 6.98 -0.54
CA LEU A 82 -4.36 7.09 -0.75
C LEU A 82 -4.69 7.86 -2.03
N GLU A 83 -3.94 8.92 -2.36
CA GLU A 83 -4.06 9.63 -3.64
C GLU A 83 -3.84 8.68 -4.81
N HIS A 84 -2.78 7.86 -4.76
CA HIS A 84 -2.47 6.89 -5.81
C HIS A 84 -3.52 5.78 -5.91
N VAL A 85 -3.98 5.24 -4.79
CA VAL A 85 -5.07 4.26 -4.78
C VAL A 85 -6.35 4.87 -5.35
N ALA A 86 -6.63 6.15 -5.11
CA ALA A 86 -7.77 6.83 -5.72
C ALA A 86 -7.61 7.03 -7.23
N SER A 87 -6.42 7.45 -7.70
CA SER A 87 -6.16 7.65 -9.13
C SER A 87 -6.23 6.34 -9.92
N GLU A 88 -5.80 5.23 -9.31
CA GLU A 88 -5.78 3.90 -9.92
C GLU A 88 -6.87 2.97 -9.37
N ARG A 89 -7.96 3.54 -8.83
CA ARG A 89 -9.00 2.81 -8.09
C ARG A 89 -9.58 1.63 -8.88
N THR A 90 -9.76 1.77 -10.19
CA THR A 90 -10.23 0.69 -11.08
C THR A 90 -9.31 -0.53 -11.02
N GLY A 91 -8.00 -0.30 -11.03
CA GLY A 91 -6.98 -1.33 -10.94
C GLY A 91 -6.97 -2.06 -9.61
N TYR A 92 -6.90 -1.28 -8.52
CA TYR A 92 -6.96 -1.81 -7.16
C TYR A 92 -8.25 -2.61 -6.91
N ARG A 93 -9.42 -2.09 -7.32
CA ARG A 93 -10.69 -2.83 -7.24
C ARG A 93 -10.63 -4.14 -8.02
N GLY A 94 -10.13 -4.10 -9.26
CA GLY A 94 -9.98 -5.29 -10.10
C GLY A 94 -9.16 -6.40 -9.42
N LEU A 95 -8.05 -6.05 -8.77
CA LEU A 95 -7.22 -6.97 -8.00
C LEU A 95 -7.95 -7.47 -6.73
N LEU A 96 -8.53 -6.56 -5.95
CA LEU A 96 -9.20 -6.87 -4.68
C LEU A 96 -10.48 -7.70 -4.86
N THR A 97 -11.11 -7.69 -6.03
CA THR A 97 -12.27 -8.54 -6.35
C THR A 97 -11.93 -9.80 -7.13
N SER A 98 -10.67 -9.98 -7.55
CA SER A 98 -10.22 -11.14 -8.33
C SER A 98 -9.99 -12.37 -7.47
N ARG A 99 -9.81 -13.53 -8.11
CA ARG A 99 -9.34 -14.75 -7.44
C ARG A 99 -7.94 -14.61 -6.83
N SER A 100 -7.16 -13.63 -7.29
CA SER A 100 -5.82 -13.32 -6.77
C SER A 100 -5.83 -12.33 -5.59
N ARG A 101 -7.01 -11.94 -5.08
CA ARG A 101 -7.17 -11.02 -3.94
C ARG A 101 -6.23 -11.34 -2.78
N TRP A 102 -6.17 -12.61 -2.35
CA TRP A 102 -5.34 -13.02 -1.21
C TRP A 102 -3.84 -12.83 -1.48
N LEU A 103 -3.38 -13.14 -2.70
CA LEU A 103 -1.98 -12.94 -3.09
C LEU A 103 -1.64 -11.45 -3.09
N PHE A 104 -2.50 -10.62 -3.65
CA PHE A 104 -2.31 -9.17 -3.65
C PHE A 104 -2.30 -8.60 -2.23
N HIS A 105 -3.27 -8.99 -1.39
CA HIS A 105 -3.30 -8.58 0.02
C HIS A 105 -2.03 -9.01 0.76
N SER A 106 -1.53 -10.22 0.55
CA SER A 106 -0.27 -10.71 1.15
C SER A 106 0.93 -9.85 0.72
N VAL A 107 0.99 -9.46 -0.56
CA VAL A 107 2.05 -8.57 -1.07
C VAL A 107 2.02 -7.21 -0.38
N LEU A 108 0.84 -6.62 -0.17
CA LEU A 108 0.70 -5.34 0.53
C LEU A 108 1.07 -5.47 2.02
N ASP A 109 0.58 -6.53 2.68
CA ASP A 109 0.84 -6.79 4.10
C ASP A 109 2.34 -6.89 4.39
N VAL A 110 3.08 -7.68 3.61
CA VAL A 110 4.54 -7.83 3.77
C VAL A 110 5.26 -6.48 3.65
N ARG A 111 4.87 -5.63 2.69
CA ARG A 111 5.49 -4.32 2.45
C ARG A 111 5.18 -3.34 3.59
N ILE A 112 3.91 -3.19 3.96
CA ILE A 112 3.50 -2.30 5.06
C ILE A 112 4.08 -2.78 6.39
N ARG A 113 4.13 -4.08 6.65
CA ARG A 113 4.73 -4.63 7.86
C ARG A 113 6.20 -4.27 7.98
N HIS A 114 6.96 -4.37 6.90
CA HIS A 114 8.36 -3.96 6.90
C HIS A 114 8.51 -2.47 7.26
N ARG A 115 7.67 -1.59 6.69
CA ARG A 115 7.68 -0.15 6.99
C ARG A 115 7.24 0.16 8.42
N ALA A 116 6.21 -0.51 8.91
CA ALA A 116 5.72 -0.37 10.28
C ALA A 116 6.78 -0.81 11.29
N LEU A 117 7.53 -1.88 11.00
CA LEU A 117 8.62 -2.34 11.86
C LEU A 117 9.73 -1.28 11.97
N LEU A 118 10.15 -0.68 10.85
CA LEU A 118 11.13 0.41 10.86
C LEU A 118 10.65 1.60 11.70
N ALA A 119 9.39 2.01 11.55
CA ALA A 119 8.82 3.10 12.33
C ALA A 119 8.81 2.77 13.83
N VAL A 120 8.37 1.57 14.19
CA VAL A 120 8.32 1.11 15.59
C VAL A 120 9.70 1.05 16.22
N GLN A 121 10.72 0.63 15.47
CA GLN A 121 12.12 0.66 15.92
C GLN A 121 12.58 2.09 16.20
N VAL A 122 12.27 3.04 15.30
CA VAL A 122 12.57 4.46 15.52
C VAL A 122 11.86 4.99 16.76
N TRP A 123 10.58 4.65 16.99
CA TRP A 123 9.84 5.07 18.19
C TRP A 123 10.47 4.54 19.47
N ALA A 124 10.92 3.30 19.47
CA ALA A 124 11.60 2.70 20.62
C ALA A 124 12.96 3.36 20.90
N GLU A 125 13.77 3.61 19.86
CA GLU A 125 15.07 4.27 19.97
C GLU A 125 14.95 5.71 20.47
N ARG A 126 13.86 6.40 20.12
CA ARG A 126 13.55 7.77 20.56
C ARG A 126 12.84 7.83 21.91
N GLY A 127 12.54 6.69 22.53
CA GLY A 127 11.89 6.63 23.83
C GLY A 127 10.45 7.15 23.84
N VAL A 128 9.72 6.99 22.73
CA VAL A 128 8.30 7.33 22.65
C VAL A 128 7.53 6.54 23.72
N PRO A 129 6.81 7.21 24.64
CA PRO A 129 6.12 6.53 25.74
C PRO A 129 5.12 5.48 25.24
N GLY A 130 5.29 4.24 25.69
CA GLY A 130 4.39 3.12 25.34
C GLY A 130 4.74 2.41 24.03
N ALA A 131 5.69 2.92 23.23
CA ALA A 131 6.19 2.20 22.07
C ALA A 131 6.94 0.92 22.52
N PRO A 132 6.73 -0.23 21.86
CA PRO A 132 7.37 -1.49 22.25
C PRO A 132 8.88 -1.45 22.01
N SER A 133 9.66 -1.80 23.03
CA SER A 133 11.12 -1.84 22.97
C SER A 133 11.70 -3.25 22.80
N ASP A 134 10.93 -4.30 23.11
CA ASP A 134 11.34 -5.69 22.91
C ASP A 134 11.13 -6.11 21.44
N PRO A 135 12.10 -6.76 20.78
CA PRO A 135 11.98 -7.12 19.37
C PRO A 135 10.74 -7.96 19.01
N GLY A 136 10.29 -8.86 19.90
CA GLY A 136 9.08 -9.64 19.67
C GLY A 136 7.83 -8.77 19.68
N ALA A 137 7.73 -7.86 20.66
CA ALA A 137 6.63 -6.90 20.73
C ALA A 137 6.64 -5.89 19.56
N GLN A 138 7.82 -5.55 19.02
CA GLN A 138 7.94 -4.70 17.83
C GLN A 138 7.39 -5.39 16.58
N GLU A 139 7.71 -6.67 16.38
CA GLU A 139 7.17 -7.49 15.29
C GLU A 139 5.65 -7.64 15.38
N GLU A 140 5.12 -7.87 16.58
CA GLU A 140 3.68 -7.95 16.83
C GLU A 140 2.96 -6.62 16.54
N ALA A 141 3.53 -5.49 17.00
CA ALA A 141 3.00 -4.17 16.71
C ALA A 141 3.03 -3.85 15.21
N ALA A 142 4.12 -4.17 14.52
CA ALA A 142 4.25 -3.97 13.08
C ALA A 142 3.22 -4.81 12.30
N ALA A 143 3.01 -6.07 12.68
CA ALA A 143 2.01 -6.93 12.08
C ALA A 143 0.57 -6.43 12.34
N TYR A 144 0.29 -5.95 13.55
CA TYR A 144 -1.01 -5.36 13.88
C TYR A 144 -1.31 -4.11 13.03
N ILE A 145 -0.33 -3.20 12.94
CA ILE A 145 -0.43 -1.98 12.14
C ILE A 145 -0.64 -2.33 10.66
N ALA A 146 0.15 -3.26 10.12
CA ALA A 146 0.05 -3.65 8.72
C ALA A 146 -1.29 -4.28 8.37
N GLY A 147 -1.74 -5.27 9.15
CA GLY A 147 -3.04 -5.90 8.93
C GLY A 147 -4.19 -4.91 9.04
N GLY A 148 -4.14 -4.00 10.02
CA GLY A 148 -5.12 -2.94 10.19
C GLY A 148 -5.17 -1.97 9.01
N LEU A 149 -4.01 -1.46 8.58
CA LEU A 149 -3.91 -0.53 7.46
C LEU A 149 -4.31 -1.17 6.14
N VAL A 150 -3.83 -2.37 5.81
CA VAL A 150 -4.20 -3.06 4.56
C VAL A 150 -5.70 -3.36 4.52
N GLY A 151 -6.29 -3.81 5.62
CA GLY A 151 -7.74 -4.02 5.71
C GLY A 151 -8.56 -2.73 5.56
N ALA A 152 -8.08 -1.63 6.15
CA ALA A 152 -8.70 -0.31 5.98
C ALA A 152 -8.56 0.19 4.53
N MET A 153 -7.38 0.04 3.91
CA MET A 153 -7.12 0.42 2.51
C MET A 153 -8.00 -0.37 1.56
N GLU A 154 -8.13 -1.67 1.76
CA GLU A 154 -9.02 -2.52 0.97
C GLU A 154 -10.47 -2.02 1.08
N THR A 155 -10.95 -1.77 2.30
CA THR A 155 -12.31 -1.26 2.55
C THR A 155 -12.54 0.06 1.81
N TRP A 156 -11.57 0.97 1.87
CA TRP A 156 -11.65 2.27 1.24
C TRP A 156 -11.54 2.21 -0.29
N ALA A 157 -10.64 1.40 -0.85
CA ALA A 157 -10.48 1.22 -2.29
C ALA A 157 -11.74 0.62 -2.95
N LEU A 158 -12.42 -0.29 -2.25
CA LEU A 158 -13.69 -0.86 -2.68
C LEU A 158 -14.87 0.11 -2.52
N GLY A 159 -14.78 1.09 -1.62
CA GLY A 159 -15.76 2.15 -1.43
C GLY A 159 -15.60 3.32 -2.41
N ASP A 160 -16.60 4.19 -2.48
CA ASP A 160 -16.65 5.35 -3.41
C ASP A 160 -16.19 6.67 -2.78
N ASP A 161 -15.60 6.62 -1.58
CA ASP A 161 -15.08 7.82 -0.90
C ASP A 161 -13.83 8.36 -1.60
N ASP A 162 -13.86 9.62 -2.01
CA ASP A 162 -12.79 10.34 -2.71
C ASP A 162 -12.16 11.47 -1.89
N ASP A 163 -12.60 11.67 -0.64
CA ASP A 163 -11.99 12.66 0.26
C ASP A 163 -10.71 12.09 0.87
N ILE A 164 -9.59 12.32 0.19
CA ILE A 164 -8.27 11.83 0.60
C ILE A 164 -7.87 12.37 1.96
N ALA A 165 -8.08 13.67 2.23
CA ALA A 165 -7.68 14.28 3.48
C ALA A 165 -8.47 13.68 4.66
N ALA A 166 -9.78 13.52 4.50
CA ALA A 166 -10.61 12.85 5.51
C ALA A 166 -10.22 11.37 5.68
N ALA A 167 -9.87 10.68 4.59
CA ALA A 167 -9.39 9.31 4.66
C ALA A 167 -8.06 9.20 5.42
N THR A 168 -7.06 10.02 5.10
CA THR A 168 -5.77 10.08 5.83
C THR A 168 -6.01 10.27 7.33
N ALA A 169 -6.81 11.27 7.73
CA ALA A 169 -7.10 11.53 9.14
C ALA A 169 -7.74 10.32 9.84
N ARG A 170 -8.70 9.64 9.18
CA ARG A 170 -9.32 8.42 9.74
C ARG A 170 -8.32 7.27 9.87
N PHE A 171 -7.41 7.09 8.92
CA PHE A 171 -6.39 6.04 8.97
C PHE A 171 -5.36 6.30 10.06
N THR A 172 -4.88 7.54 10.19
CA THR A 172 -3.98 7.96 11.27
C THR A 172 -4.62 7.75 12.64
N ALA A 173 -5.92 8.01 12.77
CA ALA A 173 -6.67 7.78 14.02
C ALA A 173 -6.84 6.29 14.40
N LEU A 174 -6.58 5.34 13.48
CA LEU A 174 -6.58 3.90 13.77
C LEU A 174 -5.25 3.40 14.34
N LEU A 175 -4.19 4.21 14.27
CA LEU A 175 -2.88 3.83 14.77
C LEU A 175 -2.90 3.66 16.30
N PRO A 176 -2.01 2.82 16.86
CA PRO A 176 -1.91 2.65 18.30
C PRO A 176 -1.71 4.00 19.01
N SER A 177 -2.27 4.17 20.20
CA SER A 177 -2.26 5.45 20.93
C SER A 177 -0.85 5.97 21.32
N TRP A 178 0.17 5.12 21.24
CA TRP A 178 1.57 5.50 21.45
C TRP A 178 2.25 5.98 20.17
N TRP A 179 1.61 5.85 19.00
CA TRP A 179 2.12 6.40 17.74
C TRP A 179 2.13 7.93 17.81
N PRO A 180 3.25 8.61 17.52
CA PRO A 180 3.26 10.06 17.55
C PRO A 180 2.30 10.64 16.52
N HIS A 181 1.52 11.65 16.89
CA HIS A 181 0.67 12.39 15.96
C HIS A 181 1.30 13.75 15.68
N PRO A 182 1.27 14.25 14.43
CA PRO A 182 1.60 15.64 14.16
C PRO A 182 0.69 16.53 15.01
N THR A 183 1.25 17.52 15.68
CA THR A 183 0.45 18.54 16.34
C THR A 183 -0.06 19.53 15.29
N ASP A 184 -1.35 19.85 15.34
CA ASP A 184 -1.90 21.02 14.65
C ASP A 184 -1.28 22.28 15.29
N ASP A 185 -0.28 22.88 14.63
CA ASP A 185 0.25 24.21 14.97
C ASP A 185 -0.57 25.32 14.30
#